data_AF-A0ABC8KZ56-F1
#
_entry.id   AF-A0ABC8KZ56-F1
#
_cell.length_a   1.000
_cell.length_b   1.000
_cell.length_c   1.000
_cell.angle_alpha   90.00
_cell.angle_beta   90.00
_cell.angle_gamma   90.00
#
_symmetry.space_group_name_H-M   'P 1'
#
loop_
_entity.id
_entity.type
_entity.pdbx_description
1 polymer ?
#
loop_
_entity_poly.entity_id
_entity_poly.type
_entity_poly.pdbx_seq_one_letter_code
_entity_poly.pdbx_strand_id
1 'polypeptide(L)'
;MALAGCIRSEISFFKTIAVSDSVSSARSFPCGRLLIPAVHVALVGENGNFASRLYIAAVKMNSLEKIESDLSELVEAIKTSPTFSQFTKDPLVPRETRLAAIVDVCEKAKFVEPTKNFLYMSN
;
A
#
# COMPACT_ATOMS: atom_id res chain seq x y z
N MET A 1 9.89 16.53 -67.46
CA MET A 1 9.94 15.05 -67.31
C MET A 1 9.56 14.70 -65.89
N ALA A 2 8.47 13.92 -65.70
CA ALA A 2 7.98 13.24 -64.47
C ALA A 2 7.78 14.11 -63.20
N LEU A 3 6.70 14.04 -62.40
CA LEU A 3 5.97 12.88 -61.88
C LEU A 3 4.50 13.24 -61.60
N ALA A 4 3.61 12.30 -61.90
CA ALA A 4 2.21 12.29 -61.49
C ALA A 4 2.05 11.73 -60.07
N GLY A 5 1.07 12.23 -59.32
CA GLY A 5 0.64 11.68 -58.04
C GLY A 5 -0.85 11.96 -57.82
N CYS A 6 -1.69 11.07 -58.37
CA CYS A 6 -3.15 11.17 -58.30
C CYS A 6 -3.71 10.84 -56.91
N ILE A 7 -4.74 11.61 -56.57
CA ILE A 7 -5.67 11.46 -55.45
C ILE A 7 -6.38 10.09 -55.51
N ARG A 8 -6.49 9.38 -54.38
CA ARG A 8 -7.40 8.24 -54.16
C ARG A 8 -7.86 8.24 -52.70
N SER A 9 -9.07 8.76 -52.45
CA SER A 9 -10.29 7.99 -52.13
C SER A 9 -10.36 7.44 -50.69
N GLU A 10 -11.05 8.20 -49.83
CA GLU A 10 -12.32 7.82 -49.18
C GLU A 10 -12.55 6.34 -48.77
N ILE A 11 -12.79 6.20 -47.46
CA ILE A 11 -13.70 5.26 -46.75
C ILE A 11 -13.32 3.77 -46.72
N SER A 12 -12.90 3.33 -45.53
CA SER A 12 -13.21 1.99 -44.99
C SER A 12 -13.25 2.04 -43.46
N PHE A 13 -14.36 2.57 -42.95
CA PHE A 13 -14.89 2.23 -41.64
C PHE A 13 -15.29 0.74 -41.65
N PHE A 14 -15.04 0.04 -40.54
CA PHE A 14 -15.41 -1.34 -40.22
C PHE A 14 -14.62 -2.49 -40.86
N LYS A 15 -13.64 -3.01 -40.11
CA LYS A 15 -13.52 -4.45 -39.88
C LYS A 15 -12.94 -4.77 -38.50
N THR A 16 -13.83 -5.27 -37.64
CA THR A 16 -13.65 -6.03 -36.40
C THR A 16 -12.39 -6.89 -36.36
N ILE A 17 -11.59 -6.78 -35.29
CA ILE A 17 -11.03 -7.93 -34.55
C ILE A 17 -11.02 -7.58 -33.06
N ALA A 18 -11.94 -8.22 -32.32
CA ALA A 18 -11.85 -8.36 -30.88
C ALA A 18 -10.65 -9.29 -30.59
N VAL A 19 -9.61 -8.74 -29.95
CA VAL A 19 -8.64 -9.55 -29.20
C VAL A 19 -8.76 -9.09 -27.76
N SER A 20 -9.53 -9.89 -27.02
CA SER A 20 -9.58 -9.89 -25.57
C SER A 20 -8.30 -10.54 -25.06
N ASP A 21 -7.20 -9.80 -25.04
CA ASP A 21 -6.03 -10.21 -24.26
C ASP A 21 -6.17 -9.61 -22.87
N SER A 22 -6.44 -10.50 -21.92
CA SER A 22 -6.39 -10.27 -20.48
C SER A 22 -5.33 -9.26 -20.12
N VAL A 23 -5.75 -8.14 -19.54
CA VAL A 23 -4.94 -7.37 -18.58
C VAL A 23 -4.73 -8.28 -17.37
N SER A 24 -3.85 -9.27 -17.54
CA SER A 24 -3.10 -9.83 -16.43
C SER A 24 -2.25 -8.69 -15.93
N SER A 25 -2.77 -8.01 -14.91
CA SER A 25 -2.03 -7.13 -14.03
C SER A 25 -0.96 -7.96 -13.33
N ALA A 26 0.07 -8.36 -14.07
CA ALA A 26 1.34 -8.76 -13.52
C ALA A 26 1.96 -7.48 -12.98
N ARG A 27 1.59 -7.14 -11.73
CA ARG A 27 2.41 -6.27 -10.89
C ARG A 27 3.74 -6.98 -10.69
N SER A 28 4.61 -6.91 -11.70
CA SER A 28 6.03 -7.07 -11.50
C SER A 28 6.43 -5.89 -10.60
N PHE A 29 6.54 -6.17 -9.30
CA PHE A 29 7.24 -5.25 -8.43
C PHE A 29 8.67 -5.19 -8.99
N PRO A 30 9.17 -4.02 -9.41
CA PRO A 30 10.57 -3.92 -9.70
C PRO A 30 11.28 -4.36 -8.43
N CYS A 31 12.17 -5.35 -8.57
CA CYS A 31 13.18 -5.69 -7.58
C CYS A 31 14.13 -4.48 -7.48
N GLY A 32 13.60 -3.39 -6.92
CA GLY A 32 14.36 -2.25 -6.46
C GLY A 32 15.11 -2.75 -5.26
N ARG A 33 16.36 -3.16 -5.49
CA ARG A 33 17.36 -3.44 -4.47
C ARG A 33 17.56 -2.16 -3.67
N LEU A 34 16.68 -1.93 -2.71
CA LEU A 34 16.87 -0.92 -1.70
C LEU A 34 18.06 -1.41 -0.86
N LEU A 35 19.16 -0.66 -0.89
CA LEU A 35 20.34 -0.86 -0.06
C LEU A 35 19.94 -0.67 1.41
N ILE A 36 19.42 -1.74 1.97
CA ILE A 36 18.83 -1.82 3.29
C ILE A 36 19.51 -3.01 3.97
N PRO A 37 19.86 -2.90 5.27
CA PRO A 37 20.37 -4.03 6.03
C PRO A 37 19.45 -5.23 5.80
N ALA A 38 19.99 -6.29 5.21
CA ALA A 38 19.24 -7.48 4.85
C ALA A 38 18.46 -7.94 6.08
N VAL A 39 17.13 -7.87 6.02
CA VAL A 39 16.31 -8.56 7.01
C VAL A 39 16.69 -10.03 6.85
N HIS A 40 17.33 -10.59 7.88
CA HIS A 40 17.90 -11.96 7.85
C HIS A 40 16.84 -13.04 7.55
N VAL A 41 15.56 -12.68 7.63
CA VAL A 41 14.41 -13.51 7.25
C VAL A 41 13.62 -12.77 6.17
N ALA A 42 13.52 -13.37 4.98
CA ALA A 42 12.64 -12.86 3.93
C ALA A 42 11.18 -13.11 4.32
N LEU A 43 10.49 -12.09 4.81
CA LEU A 43 9.05 -12.14 5.02
C LEU A 43 8.35 -11.95 3.68
N VAL A 44 7.67 -12.98 3.19
CA VAL A 44 6.99 -12.97 1.89
C VAL A 44 5.48 -12.72 2.10
N GLY A 45 4.88 -11.92 1.22
CA GLY A 45 3.45 -11.59 1.22
C GLY A 45 3.17 -10.10 1.46
N GLU A 46 1.91 -9.68 1.35
CA GLU A 46 1.54 -8.27 1.59
C GLU A 46 1.89 -7.84 3.01
N ASN A 47 1.50 -8.63 4.02
CA ASN A 47 1.84 -8.39 5.43
C ASN A 47 3.34 -8.41 5.68
N GLY A 48 4.08 -9.31 5.03
CA GLY A 48 5.54 -9.40 5.12
C GLY A 48 6.23 -8.15 4.58
N ASN A 49 5.77 -7.64 3.44
CA ASN A 49 6.27 -6.41 2.84
C ASN A 49 6.01 -5.19 3.74
N PHE A 50 4.86 -5.12 4.39
CA PHE A 50 4.56 -4.05 5.36
C PHE A 50 5.47 -4.14 6.58
N ALA A 51 5.65 -5.33 7.16
CA ALA A 51 6.53 -5.55 8.31
C ALA A 51 7.99 -5.18 7.98
N SER A 52 8.49 -5.61 6.82
CA SER A 52 9.82 -5.23 6.36
C SER A 52 9.95 -3.72 6.21
N ARG A 53 9.00 -3.02 5.56
CA ARG A 53 9.05 -1.54 5.43
C ARG A 53 9.12 -0.84 6.79
N LEU A 54 8.34 -1.29 7.76
CA LEU A 54 8.33 -0.72 9.10
C LEU A 54 9.69 -0.91 9.79
N TYR A 55 10.26 -2.12 9.74
CA TYR A 55 11.58 -2.40 10.29
C TYR A 55 12.67 -1.52 9.66
N ILE A 56 12.62 -1.35 8.35
CA ILE A 56 13.56 -0.51 7.61
C ILE A 56 13.47 0.95 8.08
N ALA A 57 12.25 1.48 8.23
CA ALA A 57 12.03 2.83 8.71
C ALA A 57 12.49 2.99 10.17
N ALA A 58 12.24 1.99 11.01
CA ALA A 58 12.66 1.93 12.41
C ALA A 58 14.19 1.98 12.55
N VAL A 59 14.91 1.17 11.76
CA VAL A 59 16.38 1.13 11.74
C VAL A 59 16.94 2.46 11.25
N LYS A 60 16.36 3.07 10.21
CA LYS A 60 16.79 4.38 9.71
C LYS A 60 16.61 5.50 10.74
N MET A 61 15.58 5.42 11.58
CA MET A 61 15.28 6.43 12.59
C MET A 61 15.79 6.08 13.99
N ASN A 62 16.54 4.98 14.13
CA ASN A 62 17.09 4.48 15.41
C ASN A 62 16.05 4.40 16.54
N SER A 63 14.80 4.07 16.22
CA SER A 63 13.67 4.13 17.16
C SER A 63 12.94 2.80 17.33
N LEU A 64 13.67 1.68 17.25
CA LEU A 64 13.10 0.33 17.31
C LEU A 64 12.31 0.06 18.60
N GLU A 65 12.90 0.34 19.76
CA GLU A 65 12.29 0.05 21.06
C GLU A 65 10.94 0.77 21.24
N LYS A 66 10.82 2.01 20.74
CA LYS A 66 9.59 2.80 20.81
C LYS A 66 8.49 2.23 19.90
N ILE A 67 8.86 1.70 18.75
CA ILE A 67 7.90 1.12 17.81
C ILE A 67 7.37 -0.21 18.37
N GLU A 68 8.21 -0.98 19.06
CA GLU A 68 7.79 -2.22 19.72
C GLU A 68 6.83 -1.97 20.89
N SER A 69 7.07 -0.94 21.70
CA SER A 69 6.13 -0.54 22.75
C SER A 69 4.79 -0.07 22.16
N ASP A 70 4.82 0.81 21.15
CA ASP A 70 3.61 1.34 20.49
C ASP A 70 2.75 0.21 19.90
N LEU A 71 3.37 -0.77 19.24
CA LEU A 71 2.66 -1.91 18.64
C LEU A 71 2.07 -2.84 19.70
N SER A 72 2.78 -3.04 20.81
CA SER A 72 2.29 -3.88 21.91
C SER A 72 1.07 -3.25 22.57
N GLU A 73 1.11 -1.94 22.85
CA GLU A 73 -0.02 -1.17 23.36
C GLU A 73 -1.22 -1.19 22.41
N LEU A 74 -0.99 -1.07 21.10
CA LEU A 74 -2.05 -1.16 20.10
C LEU A 74 -2.74 -2.53 20.11
N VAL A 75 -1.96 -3.61 20.17
CA VAL A 75 -2.50 -4.98 20.22
C VAL A 75 -3.29 -5.22 21.51
N GLU A 76 -2.81 -4.69 22.63
CA GLU A 76 -3.54 -4.73 23.90
C GLU A 76 -4.82 -3.91 23.85
N ALA A 77 -4.81 -2.72 23.25
CA ALA A 77 -6.00 -1.89 23.05
C ALA A 77 -7.08 -2.60 22.19
N ILE A 78 -6.67 -3.33 21.15
CA ILE A 78 -7.57 -4.13 20.30
C ILE A 78 -8.20 -5.30 21.08
N LYS A 79 -7.43 -5.92 21.98
CA LYS A 79 -7.91 -7.04 22.79
C LYS A 79 -8.83 -6.59 23.93
N THR A 80 -8.50 -5.47 24.57
CA THR A 80 -9.23 -4.95 25.73
C THR A 80 -10.54 -4.29 25.35
N SER A 81 -10.60 -3.61 24.20
CA SER A 81 -11.80 -2.91 23.78
C SER A 81 -12.53 -3.64 22.63
N PRO A 82 -13.72 -4.21 22.90
CA PRO A 82 -14.50 -4.90 21.86
C PRO A 82 -14.96 -3.95 20.76
N THR A 83 -15.16 -2.67 21.08
CA THR A 83 -15.53 -1.61 20.14
C THR A 83 -14.43 -1.33 19.12
N PHE A 84 -13.16 -1.32 19.52
CA PHE A 84 -12.04 -1.07 18.61
C PHE A 84 -11.77 -2.28 17.70
N SER A 85 -11.92 -3.50 18.24
CA SER A 85 -11.84 -4.73 17.45
C SER A 85 -12.91 -4.79 16.36
N GLN A 86 -14.13 -4.36 16.69
CA GLN A 86 -15.25 -4.30 15.75
C GLN A 86 -15.02 -3.22 14.69
N PHE A 87 -14.63 -2.01 15.12
CA PHE A 87 -14.26 -0.92 14.22
C PHE A 87 -13.18 -1.30 13.17
N THR A 88 -12.21 -2.12 13.56
CA THR A 88 -11.14 -2.58 12.66
C THR A 88 -11.64 -3.58 11.60
N LYS A 89 -12.73 -4.30 11.89
CA LYS A 89 -13.31 -5.32 11.01
C LYS A 89 -14.47 -4.80 10.17
N ASP A 90 -15.07 -3.68 10.56
CA ASP A 90 -16.27 -3.16 9.94
C ASP A 90 -15.98 -2.45 8.60
N PRO A 91 -16.48 -2.98 7.46
CA PRO A 91 -16.29 -2.35 6.16
C PRO A 91 -17.24 -1.16 5.94
N LEU A 92 -18.26 -1.02 6.78
CA LEU A 92 -19.30 0.02 6.66
C LEU A 92 -18.79 1.42 7.04
N VAL A 93 -17.68 1.50 7.76
CA VAL A 93 -17.08 2.78 8.14
C VAL A 93 -16.36 3.38 6.93
N PRO A 94 -16.70 4.60 6.51
CA PRO A 94 -15.99 5.29 5.44
C PRO A 94 -14.50 5.46 5.74
N ARG A 95 -13.66 5.40 4.70
CA ARG A 95 -12.20 5.50 4.84
C ARG A 95 -11.77 6.79 5.55
N GLU A 96 -12.40 7.91 5.22
CA GLU A 96 -12.09 9.22 5.80
C GLU A 96 -12.35 9.25 7.31
N THR A 97 -13.51 8.77 7.74
CA THR A 97 -13.84 8.67 9.18
C THR A 97 -12.93 7.67 9.90
N ARG A 98 -12.52 6.60 9.21
CA ARG A 98 -11.60 5.61 9.78
C ARG A 98 -10.23 6.23 10.02
N LEU A 99 -9.72 6.98 9.04
CA LEU A 99 -8.46 7.69 9.15
C LEU A 99 -8.50 8.75 10.25
N ALA A 100 -9.53 9.57 10.32
CA ALA A 100 -9.66 10.58 11.38
C ALA A 100 -9.62 9.95 12.78
N ALA A 101 -10.37 8.86 13.01
CA ALA A 101 -10.34 8.16 14.28
C ALA A 101 -8.96 7.55 14.59
N ILE A 102 -8.25 7.03 13.58
CA ILE A 102 -6.90 6.51 13.74
C ILE A 102 -5.92 7.65 14.09
N VAL A 103 -6.01 8.81 13.45
CA VAL A 103 -5.21 10.01 13.78
C VAL A 103 -5.43 10.38 15.25
N ASP A 104 -6.68 10.48 15.69
CA ASP A 104 -7.05 10.85 17.05
C ASP A 104 -6.49 9.86 18.09
N VAL A 105 -6.52 8.56 17.79
CA VAL A 105 -5.94 7.52 18.65
C VAL A 105 -4.41 7.63 18.68
N CYS A 106 -3.78 7.86 17.53
CA CYS A 106 -2.33 8.03 17.43
C CYS A 106 -1.82 9.29 18.13
N GLU A 107 -2.61 10.36 18.17
CA GLU A 107 -2.30 11.59 18.90
C GLU A 107 -2.42 11.39 20.40
N LYS A 108 -3.48 10.73 20.86
CA LYS A 108 -3.68 10.39 22.28
C LYS A 108 -2.59 9.48 22.82
N ALA A 109 -2.20 8.47 22.04
CA ALA A 109 -1.15 7.52 22.41
C ALA A 109 0.28 8.02 22.12
N LYS A 110 0.44 9.21 21.52
CA LYS A 110 1.75 9.83 21.19
C LYS A 110 2.68 8.91 20.37
N PHE A 111 2.11 8.13 19.45
CA PHE A 111 2.88 7.20 18.63
C PHE A 111 3.97 7.90 17.81
N VAL A 112 5.05 7.18 17.55
CA VAL A 112 6.15 7.68 16.72
C VAL A 112 5.72 7.78 15.25
N GLU A 113 6.31 8.71 14.51
CA GLU A 113 6.03 8.98 13.09
C GLU A 113 6.00 7.75 12.14
N PRO A 114 6.90 6.74 12.22
CA PRO A 114 6.84 5.57 11.35
C PRO A 114 5.60 4.72 11.63
N THR A 115 5.17 4.64 12.89
CA THR A 115 3.96 3.91 13.31
C THR A 115 2.72 4.61 12.77
N LYS A 116 2.66 5.94 12.82
CA LYS A 116 1.57 6.73 12.21
C LYS A 116 1.46 6.48 10.71
N ASN A 117 2.59 6.54 9.99
CA ASN A 117 2.62 6.29 8.56
C ASN A 117 2.18 4.86 8.19
N PHE A 118 2.56 3.87 9.01
CA PHE A 118 2.12 2.49 8.84
C PHE A 118 0.58 2.35 8.92
N LEU A 119 -0.05 3.00 9.90
CA LEU A 119 -1.50 2.93 10.10
C LEU A 119 -2.29 3.65 9.00
N TYR A 120 -1.73 4.70 8.38
CA TYR A 120 -2.34 5.38 7.24
C TYR A 120 -2.35 4.56 5.94
N MET A 121 -1.33 3.73 5.73
CA MET A 121 -1.16 2.95 4.49
C MET A 121 -1.95 1.64 4.48
N SER A 122 -2.31 1.09 5.64
CA SER A 122 -2.88 -0.27 5.77
C SER A 122 -4.41 -0.36 5.59
N ASN A 123 -5.10 0.72 5.22
CA ASN A 123 -6.57 0.81 5.18
C ASN A 123 -7.16 1.20 3.81
#